data_AF-A0A2S7QZ20-F1
#
_entry.id   AF-A0A2S7QZ20-F1
#
_cell.length_a   1.000
_cell.length_b   1.000
_cell.length_c   1.000
_cell.angle_alpha   90.00
_cell.angle_beta   90.00
_cell.angle_gamma   90.00
#
_symmetry.space_group_name_H-M   'P 1'
#
loop_
_entity.id
_entity.type
_entity.pdbx_description
1 polymer ?
#
loop_
_entity_poly.entity_id
_entity_poly.type
_entity_poly.pdbx_seq_one_letter_code
_entity_poly.pdbx_strand_id
1 'polypeptide(L)'
;MASQALNAVAGIITAVIIYLFIDLIRIRQSRRRYAKGRKCQSAIHFPHREPFIGLDLFWQLVKSTKEKHRMESTKQLYDHYGLTWQSTSFGREVINTIDPENIQSVMAQDFESWGLAPLRYPAAGPFMGPCSSTGQPVLTRAQFTDYERLKAHLQNFFEVLPKNGEDVDVLPLLERLVSYGICFAGSCLFGVLMT
;
A
#
# COMPACT_ATOMS: atom_id res chain seq x y z
N MET A 1 -4.68 32.99 -32.17
CA MET A 1 -5.64 32.19 -31.34
C MET A 1 -4.95 30.96 -30.74
N ALA A 2 -4.38 30.05 -31.54
CA ALA A 2 -3.73 28.82 -31.03
C ALA A 2 -2.48 29.06 -30.14
N SER A 3 -1.63 30.04 -30.46
CA SER A 3 -0.42 30.36 -29.68
C SER A 3 -0.71 30.91 -28.28
N GLN A 4 -1.78 31.70 -28.13
CA GLN A 4 -2.20 32.24 -26.84
C GLN A 4 -2.75 31.14 -25.92
N ALA A 5 -3.51 30.19 -26.48
CA ALA A 5 -3.99 29.03 -25.74
C ALA A 5 -2.83 28.14 -25.25
N LEU A 6 -1.81 27.91 -26.08
CA LEU A 6 -0.63 27.12 -25.71
C LEU A 6 0.17 27.77 -24.56
N ASN A 7 0.39 29.08 -24.63
CA ASN A 7 1.10 29.82 -23.58
C ASN A 7 0.32 29.85 -22.26
N ALA A 8 -1.02 29.95 -22.33
CA ALA A 8 -1.87 29.88 -21.14
C ALA A 8 -1.78 28.51 -20.46
N VAL A 9 -1.81 27.41 -21.24
CA VAL A 9 -1.65 26.04 -20.71
C VAL A 9 -0.27 25.86 -20.08
N ALA A 10 0.80 26.32 -20.74
CA ALA A 10 2.15 26.26 -20.21
C ALA A 10 2.26 27.03 -18.87
N GLY A 11 1.67 28.22 -18.80
CA GLY A 11 1.62 29.04 -17.58
C GLY A 11 0.95 28.32 -16.41
N ILE A 12 -0.20 27.67 -16.64
CA ILE A 12 -0.90 26.89 -15.63
C ILE A 12 -0.05 25.71 -15.16
N ILE A 13 0.57 24.96 -16.07
CA ILE A 13 1.45 23.83 -15.72
C ILE A 13 2.61 24.31 -14.86
N THR A 14 3.28 25.41 -15.22
CA THR A 14 4.37 25.97 -14.42
C THR A 14 3.90 26.40 -13.03
N ALA A 15 2.73 27.04 -12.91
CA ALA A 15 2.18 27.45 -11.62
C ALA A 15 1.86 26.24 -10.73
N VAL A 16 1.30 25.16 -11.29
CA VAL A 16 1.02 23.91 -10.57
C VAL A 16 2.32 23.26 -10.08
N ILE A 17 3.35 23.18 -10.92
CA ILE A 17 4.66 22.61 -10.54
C ILE A 17 5.27 23.41 -9.38
N ILE A 18 5.25 24.74 -9.46
CA ILE A 18 5.75 25.62 -8.41
C ILE A 18 4.97 25.41 -7.10
N TYR A 19 3.64 25.35 -7.18
CA TYR A 19 2.79 25.10 -6.02
C TYR A 19 3.11 23.77 -5.35
N LEU A 20 3.20 22.67 -6.12
CA LEU A 20 3.54 21.34 -5.61
C LEU A 20 4.94 21.35 -4.97
N PHE A 21 5.90 22.04 -5.59
CA PHE A 21 7.25 22.14 -5.05
C PHE A 21 7.30 22.90 -3.71
N ILE A 22 6.56 24.02 -3.59
CA ILE A 22 6.43 24.76 -2.34
C ILE A 22 5.77 23.91 -1.27
N ASP A 23 4.70 23.18 -1.60
CA ASP A 23 3.99 22.31 -0.68
C ASP A 23 4.90 21.19 -0.13
N LEU A 24 5.66 20.52 -1.02
CA LEU A 24 6.66 19.52 -0.64
C LEU A 24 7.69 20.09 0.35
N ILE A 25 8.20 21.30 0.09
CA ILE A 25 9.14 21.98 1.00
C ILE A 25 8.48 22.26 2.34
N ARG A 26 7.25 22.79 2.36
CA ARG A 26 6.50 23.10 3.60
C ARG A 26 6.30 21.85 4.45
N ILE A 27 5.87 20.75 3.83
CA ILE A 27 5.68 19.46 4.50
C ILE A 27 7.01 18.98 5.11
N ARG A 28 8.10 19.01 4.34
CA ARG A 28 9.42 18.56 4.81
C ARG A 28 9.96 19.43 5.95
N GLN A 29 9.76 20.74 5.88
CA GLN A 29 10.14 21.65 6.96
C GLN A 29 9.31 21.43 8.22
N SER A 30 7.99 21.25 8.09
CA SER A 30 7.08 20.98 9.21
C SER A 30 7.50 19.70 9.94
N ARG A 31 7.74 18.61 9.21
CA ARG A 31 8.23 17.34 9.75
C ARG A 31 9.57 17.50 10.48
N ARG A 32 10.52 18.22 9.89
CA ARG A 32 11.82 18.49 10.53
C ARG A 32 11.68 19.27 11.83
N ARG A 33 10.79 20.28 11.88
CA ARG A 33 10.51 21.03 13.11
C ARG A 33 9.90 20.15 14.19
N TYR A 34 8.93 19.31 13.81
CA TYR A 34 8.28 18.36 14.71
C TYR A 34 9.29 17.35 15.28
N ALA A 35 10.12 16.75 14.43
CA ALA A 35 11.17 15.81 14.85
C ALA A 35 12.20 16.45 15.78
N LYS A 36 12.62 17.69 15.49
CA LYS A 36 13.52 18.46 16.37
C LYS A 36 12.90 18.74 17.73
N GLY A 37 11.62 19.12 17.77
CA GLY A 37 10.89 19.38 19.01
C GLY A 37 10.80 18.15 19.92
N ARG A 38 10.75 16.95 19.33
CA ARG A 38 10.69 15.66 20.05
C ARG A 38 12.05 14.99 20.28
N LYS A 39 13.16 15.65 19.92
CA LYS A 39 14.52 15.10 20.01
C LYS A 39 14.67 13.73 19.32
N CYS A 40 13.99 13.54 18.19
CA CYS A 40 14.07 12.29 17.43
C CYS A 40 15.49 12.05 16.92
N GLN A 41 15.90 10.78 16.87
CA GLN A 41 17.15 10.37 16.23
C GLN A 41 17.03 10.45 14.71
N SER A 42 18.13 10.78 14.03
CA SER A 42 18.17 10.77 12.57
C SER A 42 18.35 9.36 12.06
N ALA A 43 17.46 8.90 11.19
CA ALA A 43 17.64 7.64 10.46
C ALA A 43 18.71 7.82 9.36
N ILE A 44 19.35 6.71 8.96
CA ILE A 44 20.28 6.70 7.83
C ILE A 44 19.49 6.96 6.54
N HIS A 45 19.96 7.90 5.72
CA HIS A 45 19.28 8.25 4.48
C HIS A 45 19.82 7.42 3.31
N PHE A 46 18.91 6.81 2.55
CA PHE A 46 19.26 6.16 1.29
C PHE A 46 19.84 7.20 0.32
N PRO A 47 21.01 6.95 -0.28
CA PRO A 47 21.69 7.90 -1.17
C PRO A 47 21.01 7.90 -2.54
N HIS A 48 19.89 8.62 -2.64
CA HIS A 48 19.19 8.78 -3.90
C HIS A 48 20.06 9.52 -4.92
N ARG A 49 20.08 9.03 -6.17
CA ARG A 49 20.69 9.75 -7.31
C ARG A 49 20.03 11.11 -7.52
N GLU A 50 18.71 11.14 -7.31
CA GLU A 50 17.86 12.33 -7.43
C GLU A 50 17.03 12.55 -6.15
N PRO A 51 17.46 13.45 -5.26
CA PRO A 51 16.93 13.53 -3.88
C PRO A 51 15.50 14.07 -3.77
N PHE A 52 14.95 14.63 -4.86
CA PHE A 52 13.63 15.26 -4.84
C PHE A 52 12.48 14.30 -5.10
N ILE A 53 12.68 13.28 -5.94
CA ILE A 53 11.60 12.35 -6.33
C ILE A 53 11.89 10.94 -5.80
N GLY A 54 13.15 10.47 -5.88
CA GLY A 54 13.56 9.14 -5.43
C GLY A 54 13.02 7.98 -6.27
N LEU A 55 13.04 8.13 -7.60
CA LEU A 55 12.56 7.08 -8.51
C LEU A 55 13.56 5.93 -8.67
N ASP A 56 14.83 6.18 -8.45
CA ASP A 56 15.90 5.17 -8.48
C ASP A 56 15.60 3.94 -7.60
N LEU A 57 15.23 4.14 -6.34
CA LEU A 57 14.86 3.06 -5.44
C LEU A 57 13.60 2.34 -5.94
N PHE A 58 12.61 3.08 -6.44
CA PHE A 58 11.40 2.49 -7.02
C PHE A 58 11.74 1.57 -8.20
N TRP A 59 12.57 2.01 -9.14
CA TRP A 59 12.98 1.21 -10.28
C TRP A 59 13.80 -0.03 -9.87
N GLN A 60 14.67 0.09 -8.86
CA GLN A 60 15.39 -1.04 -8.29
C GLN A 60 14.42 -2.08 -7.70
N LEU A 61 13.38 -1.62 -6.99
CA LEU A 61 12.35 -2.48 -6.42
C LEU A 61 11.48 -3.14 -7.51
N VAL A 62 11.15 -2.41 -8.58
CA VAL A 62 10.41 -2.96 -9.72
C VAL A 62 11.23 -4.03 -10.43
N LYS A 63 12.51 -3.76 -10.68
CA LYS A 63 13.44 -4.72 -11.30
C LYS A 63 13.54 -6.00 -10.46
N SER A 64 13.76 -5.87 -9.16
CA SER A 64 13.87 -7.05 -8.28
C SER A 64 12.58 -7.85 -8.13
N THR A 65 11.43 -7.19 -8.29
CA THR A 65 10.13 -7.86 -8.34
C THR A 65 9.99 -8.68 -9.62
N LYS A 66 10.37 -8.11 -10.78
CA LYS A 66 10.36 -8.82 -12.07
C LYS A 66 11.32 -10.02 -12.09
N GLU A 67 12.48 -9.87 -11.46
CA GLU A 67 13.51 -10.90 -11.31
C GLU A 67 13.22 -11.88 -10.15
N LYS A 68 12.05 -11.78 -9.49
CA LYS A 68 11.57 -12.68 -8.41
C LYS A 68 12.47 -12.75 -7.16
N HIS A 69 13.32 -11.75 -6.92
CA HIS A 69 14.26 -11.69 -5.79
C HIS A 69 14.08 -10.43 -4.93
N ARG A 70 12.86 -9.87 -4.91
CA ARG A 70 12.48 -8.70 -4.10
C ARG A 70 12.78 -8.88 -2.61
N MET A 71 12.53 -10.06 -2.06
CA MET A 71 12.75 -10.34 -0.64
C MET A 71 14.23 -10.28 -0.28
N GLU A 72 15.09 -10.88 -1.10
CA GLU A 72 16.54 -10.83 -0.93
C GLU A 72 17.06 -9.39 -1.06
N SER A 73 16.61 -8.66 -2.09
CA SER A 73 16.98 -7.25 -2.28
C SER A 73 16.57 -6.39 -1.09
N THR A 74 15.39 -6.64 -0.51
CA THR A 74 14.91 -5.92 0.67
C THR A 74 15.76 -6.27 1.90
N LYS A 75 16.09 -7.56 2.08
CA LYS A 75 16.99 -8.01 3.14
C LYS A 75 18.36 -7.35 3.04
N GLN A 76 18.95 -7.28 1.85
CA GLN A 76 20.25 -6.62 1.62
C GLN A 76 20.22 -5.13 2.00
N LEU A 77 19.10 -4.44 1.76
CA LEU A 77 18.94 -3.04 2.19
C LEU A 77 18.98 -2.91 3.72
N TYR A 78 18.28 -3.79 4.45
CA TYR A 78 18.31 -3.78 5.92
C TYR A 78 19.65 -4.26 6.49
N ASP A 79 20.30 -5.23 5.84
CA ASP A 79 21.64 -5.69 6.23
C ASP A 79 22.69 -4.55 6.06
N HIS A 80 22.50 -3.65 5.08
CA HIS A 80 23.40 -2.53 4.82
C HIS A 80 23.08 -1.26 5.64
N TYR A 81 21.81 -0.87 5.71
CA TYR A 81 21.37 0.39 6.35
C TYR A 81 20.90 0.21 7.80
N GLY A 82 20.83 -1.02 8.30
CA GLY A 82 20.40 -1.34 9.65
C GLY A 82 18.88 -1.41 9.83
N LEU A 83 18.44 -1.42 11.10
CA LEU A 83 17.04 -1.68 11.48
C LEU A 83 16.06 -0.60 10.98
N THR A 84 16.50 0.66 10.92
CA THR A 84 15.67 1.80 10.52
C THR A 84 16.44 2.74 9.60
N TRP A 85 15.88 2.98 8.43
CA TRP A 85 16.47 3.86 7.42
C TRP A 85 15.38 4.61 6.66
N GLN A 86 15.76 5.69 6.01
CA GLN A 86 14.86 6.62 5.38
C GLN A 86 15.13 6.72 3.89
N SER A 87 14.07 6.75 3.09
CA SER A 87 14.14 7.02 1.65
C SER A 87 13.17 8.13 1.25
N THR A 88 13.30 8.56 0.00
CA THR A 88 12.34 9.38 -0.71
C THR A 88 11.69 8.51 -1.78
N SER A 89 10.36 8.54 -1.85
CA SER A 89 9.58 7.82 -2.84
C SER A 89 8.45 8.72 -3.35
N PHE A 90 8.44 8.99 -4.65
CA PHE A 90 7.51 9.92 -5.30
C PHE A 90 7.43 11.28 -4.58
N GLY A 91 8.59 11.80 -4.19
CA GLY A 91 8.73 13.08 -3.48
C GLY A 91 8.30 13.08 -2.01
N ARG A 92 7.91 11.92 -1.48
CA ARG A 92 7.56 11.75 -0.07
C ARG A 92 8.68 11.05 0.67
N GLU A 93 8.96 11.54 1.87
CA GLU A 93 9.86 10.88 2.81
C GLU A 93 9.17 9.65 3.40
N VAL A 94 9.83 8.49 3.29
CA VAL A 94 9.40 7.18 3.74
C VAL A 94 10.41 6.67 4.77
N ILE A 95 9.92 6.22 5.92
CA ILE A 95 10.73 5.56 6.95
C ILE A 95 10.49 4.06 6.81
N ASN A 96 11.56 3.30 6.62
CA ASN A 96 11.56 1.85 6.51
C ASN A 96 12.15 1.30 7.80
N THR A 97 11.44 0.41 8.48
CA THR A 97 11.86 -0.11 9.78
C THR A 97 11.51 -1.58 9.94
N ILE A 98 12.47 -2.35 10.46
CA ILE A 98 12.28 -3.71 11.01
C ILE A 98 12.46 -3.73 12.54
N ASP A 99 12.65 -2.55 13.16
CA ASP A 99 12.73 -2.43 14.61
C ASP A 99 11.38 -2.81 15.26
N PRO A 100 11.36 -3.81 16.16
CA PRO A 100 10.14 -4.27 16.80
C PRO A 100 9.45 -3.18 17.65
N GLU A 101 10.20 -2.26 18.25
CA GLU A 101 9.61 -1.18 19.06
C GLU A 101 8.82 -0.20 18.19
N ASN A 102 9.39 0.17 17.04
CA ASN A 102 8.70 1.03 16.06
C ASN A 102 7.47 0.33 15.48
N ILE A 103 7.58 -0.96 15.16
CA ILE A 103 6.46 -1.76 14.63
C ILE A 103 5.33 -1.86 15.67
N GLN A 104 5.66 -2.09 16.94
CA GLN A 104 4.69 -2.14 18.03
C GLN A 104 4.02 -0.78 18.26
N SER A 105 4.77 0.31 18.18
CA SER A 105 4.21 1.67 18.28
C SER A 105 3.17 1.93 17.20
N VAL A 106 3.49 1.60 15.95
CA VAL A 106 2.60 1.82 14.79
C VAL A 106 1.35 0.95 14.84
N MET A 107 1.49 -0.33 15.19
CA MET A 107 0.39 -1.29 15.05
C MET A 107 -0.44 -1.49 16.32
N ALA A 108 0.10 -1.21 17.51
CA ALA A 108 -0.54 -1.58 18.78
C ALA A 108 -0.65 -0.43 19.79
N GLN A 109 0.41 0.34 20.03
CA GLN A 109 0.42 1.30 21.14
C GLN A 109 -0.20 2.64 20.80
N ASP A 110 0.07 3.17 19.60
CA ASP A 110 -0.30 4.55 19.25
C ASP A 110 -0.96 4.63 17.87
N PHE A 111 -1.79 3.64 17.54
CA PHE A 111 -2.43 3.49 16.23
C PHE A 111 -3.11 4.77 15.73
N GLU A 112 -3.79 5.51 16.62
CA GLU A 112 -4.48 6.77 16.28
C GLU A 112 -3.51 7.89 15.86
N SER A 113 -2.26 7.87 16.33
CA SER A 113 -1.23 8.80 15.86
C SER A 113 -0.71 8.46 14.45
N TRP A 114 -0.88 7.20 14.02
CA TRP A 114 -0.41 6.68 12.73
C TRP A 114 -1.59 6.52 11.77
N GLY A 115 -1.90 7.60 11.04
CA GLY A 115 -3.05 7.61 10.13
C GLY A 115 -2.92 6.63 8.95
N LEU A 116 -3.64 5.50 9.01
CA LEU A 116 -3.90 4.62 7.86
C LEU A 116 -4.81 5.29 6.80
N ALA A 117 -5.83 6.01 7.27
CA ALA A 117 -6.81 6.70 6.43
C ALA A 117 -6.19 7.75 5.47
N PRO A 118 -5.40 8.75 5.91
CA PRO A 118 -4.86 9.77 5.00
C PRO A 118 -3.88 9.21 3.95
N LEU A 119 -3.24 8.07 4.22
CA LEU A 119 -2.30 7.43 3.30
C LEU A 119 -2.97 6.48 2.30
N ARG A 120 -3.94 5.66 2.74
CA ARG A 120 -4.57 4.62 1.90
C ARG A 120 -5.92 5.03 1.31
N TYR A 121 -6.70 5.84 2.01
CA TYR A 121 -8.05 6.19 1.60
C TYR A 121 -8.13 6.91 0.24
N PRO A 122 -7.19 7.80 -0.15
CA PRO A 122 -7.21 8.40 -1.49
C PRO A 122 -7.03 7.38 -2.63
N ALA A 123 -6.27 6.30 -2.38
CA ALA A 123 -6.01 5.26 -3.39
C ALA A 123 -7.10 4.17 -3.38
N ALA A 124 -7.57 3.79 -2.20
CA ALA A 124 -8.53 2.69 -2.02
C ALA A 124 -10.00 3.16 -2.04
N GLY A 125 -10.27 4.43 -1.73
CA GLY A 125 -11.61 5.00 -1.61
C GLY A 125 -12.48 4.84 -2.85
N PRO A 126 -11.98 5.07 -4.08
CA PRO A 126 -12.76 4.84 -5.31
C PRO A 126 -13.19 3.37 -5.50
N PHE A 127 -12.42 2.42 -4.98
CA PHE A 127 -12.68 0.99 -5.12
C PHE A 127 -13.49 0.40 -3.96
N MET A 128 -13.32 0.93 -2.75
CA MET A 128 -13.89 0.35 -1.52
C MET A 128 -15.10 1.13 -0.97
N GLY A 129 -15.38 2.34 -1.48
CA GLY A 129 -16.46 3.20 -1.00
C GLY A 129 -16.28 3.66 0.47
N PRO A 130 -17.31 4.30 1.07
CA PRO A 130 -17.25 4.83 2.45
C PRO A 130 -17.04 3.77 3.55
N CYS A 131 -17.23 2.49 3.23
CA CYS A 131 -17.18 1.37 4.17
C CYS A 131 -15.79 1.12 4.77
N SER A 132 -14.72 1.70 4.21
CA SER A 132 -13.36 1.54 4.73
C SER A 132 -13.05 2.39 5.98
N SER A 133 -13.95 3.29 6.40
CA SER A 133 -13.68 4.28 7.46
C SER A 133 -14.07 3.81 8.86
N THR A 134 -15.09 2.96 8.97
CA THR A 134 -15.51 2.39 10.24
C THR A 134 -14.83 1.04 10.38
N GLY A 135 -13.85 0.93 11.28
CA GLY A 135 -13.23 -0.34 11.67
C GLY A 135 -14.21 -1.29 12.37
N GLN A 136 -15.47 -1.36 11.92
CA GLN A 136 -16.42 -2.35 12.35
C GLN A 136 -15.88 -3.72 11.95
N PRO A 137 -15.76 -4.66 12.90
CA PRO A 137 -15.29 -5.99 12.60
C PRO A 137 -16.33 -6.65 11.69
N VAL A 138 -16.00 -6.75 10.40
CA VAL A 138 -16.75 -7.57 9.45
C VAL A 138 -16.81 -9.00 9.99
N LEU A 139 -15.74 -9.47 10.64
CA LEU A 139 -15.69 -10.74 11.38
C LEU A 139 -16.52 -10.69 12.68
N THR A 140 -17.83 -10.87 12.56
CA THR A 140 -18.66 -11.32 13.69
C THR A 140 -18.77 -12.85 13.65
N ARG A 141 -18.80 -13.50 14.82
CA ARG A 141 -18.82 -14.97 14.96
C ARG A 141 -19.94 -15.66 14.15
N ALA A 142 -21.05 -14.95 13.89
CA ALA A 142 -22.18 -15.44 13.12
C ALA A 142 -21.88 -15.66 11.62
N GLN A 143 -20.86 -15.01 11.05
CA GLN A 143 -20.47 -15.20 9.64
C GLN A 143 -19.68 -16.49 9.41
N PHE A 144 -19.12 -17.08 10.47
CA PHE A 144 -18.41 -18.36 10.44
C PHE A 144 -19.34 -19.57 10.52
N THR A 145 -20.62 -19.43 10.21
CA THR A 145 -21.60 -20.53 10.36
C THR A 145 -22.11 -21.06 9.02
N ASP A 146 -21.89 -20.33 7.92
CA ASP A 146 -22.31 -20.75 6.57
C ASP A 146 -21.12 -21.22 5.73
N TYR A 147 -20.65 -22.44 6.01
CA TYR A 147 -19.55 -23.08 5.26
C TYR A 147 -20.01 -23.80 4.00
N GLU A 148 -21.31 -23.97 3.77
CA GLU A 148 -21.81 -24.82 2.69
C GLU A 148 -21.47 -24.27 1.30
N ARG A 149 -21.40 -22.94 1.16
CA ARG A 149 -20.98 -22.29 -0.10
C ARG A 149 -19.48 -22.37 -0.33
N LEU A 150 -18.67 -22.18 0.72
CA LEU A 150 -17.22 -22.39 0.64
C LEU A 150 -16.90 -23.84 0.26
N LYS A 151 -17.63 -24.79 0.85
CA LYS A 151 -17.52 -26.22 0.57
C LYS A 151 -17.84 -26.54 -0.90
N ALA A 152 -18.91 -25.97 -1.46
CA ALA A 152 -19.23 -26.13 -2.88
C ALA A 152 -18.13 -25.58 -3.80
N HIS A 153 -17.58 -24.41 -3.48
CA HIS A 153 -16.47 -23.82 -4.25
C HIS A 153 -15.17 -24.63 -4.13
N LEU A 154 -14.87 -25.17 -2.96
CA LEU A 154 -13.73 -26.06 -2.75
C LEU A 154 -13.90 -27.40 -3.48
N GLN A 155 -15.09 -27.97 -3.49
CA GLN A 155 -15.39 -29.20 -4.25
C GLN A 155 -15.13 -28.99 -5.74
N ASN A 156 -15.66 -27.90 -6.32
CA ASN A 156 -15.39 -27.55 -7.72
C ASN A 156 -13.89 -27.33 -7.99
N PHE A 157 -13.15 -26.76 -7.04
CA PHE A 157 -11.71 -26.59 -7.14
C PHE A 157 -10.98 -27.94 -7.18
N PHE A 158 -11.33 -28.89 -6.30
CA PHE A 158 -10.73 -30.22 -6.27
C PHE A 158 -11.08 -31.08 -7.49
N GLU A 159 -12.23 -30.86 -8.12
CA GLU A 159 -12.61 -31.55 -9.36
C GLU A 159 -11.74 -31.13 -10.57
N VAL A 160 -11.26 -29.89 -10.59
CA VAL A 160 -10.42 -29.36 -11.67
C VAL A 160 -8.95 -29.78 -11.51
N LEU A 161 -8.53 -30.19 -10.32
CA LEU A 161 -7.17 -30.68 -10.09
C LEU A 161 -6.97 -32.07 -10.72
N PRO A 162 -5.88 -32.29 -11.46
CA PRO A 162 -5.58 -33.59 -12.03
C PRO A 162 -5.28 -34.59 -10.91
N LYS A 163 -5.89 -35.76 -11.02
CA LYS A 163 -5.71 -36.87 -10.06
C LYS A 163 -4.45 -37.68 -10.33
N ASN A 164 -3.72 -37.33 -11.39
CA ASN A 164 -2.69 -38.13 -12.00
C ASN A 164 -1.28 -37.79 -11.47
N GLY A 165 -1.18 -36.87 -10.50
CA GLY A 165 0.10 -36.40 -9.95
C GLY A 165 0.89 -35.47 -10.88
N GLU A 166 0.26 -34.92 -11.91
CA GLU A 166 0.88 -33.94 -12.80
C GLU A 166 1.03 -32.57 -12.14
N ASP A 167 2.12 -31.87 -12.48
CA ASP A 167 2.35 -30.50 -12.03
C ASP A 167 1.30 -29.56 -12.62
N VAL A 168 0.63 -28.80 -11.75
CA VAL A 168 -0.35 -27.80 -12.15
C VAL A 168 0.00 -26.45 -11.56
N ASP A 169 -0.14 -25.42 -12.38
CA ASP A 169 -0.13 -24.05 -11.91
C ASP A 169 -1.40 -23.78 -11.08
N VAL A 170 -1.23 -23.77 -9.76
CA VAL A 170 -2.33 -23.56 -8.80
C VAL A 170 -2.78 -22.10 -8.72
N LEU A 171 -1.96 -21.14 -9.16
CA LEU A 171 -2.27 -19.72 -9.05
C LEU A 171 -3.57 -19.33 -9.78
N PRO A 172 -3.78 -19.64 -11.07
CA PRO A 172 -5.03 -19.31 -11.76
C PRO A 172 -6.24 -20.04 -11.16
N LEU A 173 -6.05 -21.22 -10.59
CA LEU A 173 -7.12 -21.98 -9.94
C LEU A 173 -7.54 -21.34 -8.61
N LEU A 174 -6.57 -20.85 -7.83
CA LEU A 174 -6.82 -20.13 -6.59
C LEU A 174 -7.43 -18.74 -6.85
N GLU A 175 -6.97 -18.03 -7.87
CA GLU A 175 -7.58 -16.76 -8.29
C GLU A 175 -9.06 -16.96 -8.67
N ARG A 176 -9.37 -18.04 -9.37
CA ARG A 176 -10.74 -18.41 -9.71
C ARG A 176 -11.57 -18.74 -8.47
N LEU A 177 -11.03 -19.51 -7.53
CA LEU A 177 -11.68 -19.84 -6.26
C LEU A 177 -12.03 -18.58 -5.46
N VAL A 178 -11.06 -17.67 -5.32
CA VAL A 178 -11.22 -16.42 -4.56
C VAL A 178 -12.14 -15.46 -5.29
N SER A 179 -12.10 -15.37 -6.62
CA SER A 179 -13.01 -14.52 -7.41
C SER A 179 -14.49 -14.93 -7.22
N TYR A 180 -14.78 -16.23 -7.23
CA TYR A 180 -16.13 -16.72 -6.89
C TYR A 180 -16.52 -16.39 -5.43
N GLY A 181 -15.54 -16.41 -4.51
CA GLY A 181 -15.71 -15.99 -3.11
C GLY A 181 -15.76 -14.46 -2.89
N ILE A 182 -15.31 -13.61 -3.81
CA ILE A 182 -15.42 -12.15 -3.69
C ILE A 182 -16.84 -11.68 -4.06
N CYS A 183 -17.53 -12.41 -4.94
CA CYS A 183 -18.98 -12.25 -5.12
C CYS A 183 -19.76 -12.47 -3.82
N PHE A 184 -19.23 -13.26 -2.88
CA PHE A 184 -19.79 -13.46 -1.54
C PHE A 184 -19.64 -12.22 -0.64
N ALA A 185 -18.54 -11.45 -0.75
CA ALA A 185 -18.43 -10.17 -0.03
C ALA A 185 -19.43 -9.13 -0.55
N GLY A 186 -19.66 -9.09 -1.87
CA GLY A 186 -20.69 -8.23 -2.48
C GLY A 186 -22.10 -8.61 -2.02
N SER A 187 -22.47 -9.89 -2.06
CA SER A 187 -23.82 -10.33 -1.68
C SER A 187 -24.08 -10.35 -0.17
N CYS A 188 -23.06 -10.51 0.69
CA CYS A 188 -23.21 -10.31 2.13
C CYS A 188 -23.33 -8.82 2.53
N LEU A 189 -22.63 -7.90 1.85
CA LEU A 189 -22.78 -6.46 2.09
C LEU A 189 -24.10 -5.89 1.57
N PHE A 190 -24.60 -6.37 0.43
CA PHE A 190 -25.90 -5.95 -0.11
C PHE A 190 -27.09 -6.66 0.55
N GLY A 191 -26.92 -7.86 1.09
CA GLY A 191 -27.98 -8.63 1.75
C GLY A 191 -28.38 -8.12 3.15
N VAL A 192 -27.50 -7.38 3.84
CA VAL A 192 -27.78 -6.80 5.17
C VAL A 192 -28.52 -5.45 5.08
N LEU A 193 -28.61 -4.84 3.89
CA LEU A 193 -29.35 -3.60 3.66
C LEU A 193 -30.84 -3.83 3.29
N MET A 194 -31.30 -5.08 3.26
CA MET A 194 -32.68 -5.46 2.89
C MET A 194 -33.37 -6.36 3.94
N THR A 195 -32.97 -6.25 5.20
CA THR A 195 -33.70 -6.76 6.39
C THR A 195 -33.62 -5.74 7.50
#